data_AF-A0A3S3V1G5-F1
#
_entry.id   AF-A0A3S3V1G5-F1
#
_cell.length_a   1.000
_cell.length_b   1.000
_cell.length_c   1.000
_cell.angle_alpha   90.00
_cell.angle_beta   90.00
_cell.angle_gamma   90.00
#
_symmetry.space_group_name_H-M   'P 1'
#
loop_
_entity.id
_entity.type
_entity.pdbx_description
1 polymer ?
#
loop_
_entity_poly.entity_id
_entity_poly.type
_entity_poly.pdbx_seq_one_letter_code
_entity_poly.pdbx_strand_id
1 'polypeptide(L)' 'MRILVINPNTTQSMTAKIGEAAASVASGPTEIVAVNPADGPPSIEGYFDEVFAIPGIIAEMGKAQA' A
#
# COMPACT_ATOMS: atom_id res chain seq x y z
N MET A 1 10.90 12.07 -8.41
CA MET A 1 9.76 12.14 -7.45
C MET A 1 9.54 10.73 -6.93
N ARG A 2 9.23 10.55 -5.65
CA ARG A 2 9.00 9.22 -5.06
C ARG A 2 7.55 9.13 -4.61
N ILE A 3 6.83 8.10 -5.06
CA ILE A 3 5.43 7.86 -4.71
C ILE A 3 5.34 6.57 -3.91
N LEU A 4 4.84 6.68 -2.69
CA LEU A 4 4.46 5.53 -1.88
C LEU A 4 3.04 5.11 -2.26
N VAL A 5 2.88 3.87 -2.72
CA VAL A 5 1.59 3.27 -3.04
C VAL A 5 1.29 2.23 -1.97
N ILE A 6 0.36 2.54 -1.08
CA ILE A 6 -0.01 1.66 0.03
C ILE A 6 -1.23 0.83 -0.39
N ASN A 7 -1.06 -0.49 -0.46
CA ASN A 7 -2.18 -1.42 -0.43
C ASN A 7 -2.69 -1.50 1.03
N PRO A 8 -3.95 -1.16 1.31
CA PRO A 8 -4.45 -1.08 2.69
C PRO A 8 -4.67 -2.46 3.34
N ASN A 9 -4.77 -3.53 2.57
CA ASN A 9 -4.86 -4.90 3.09
C ASN A 9 -3.48 -5.57 3.21
N THR A 10 -3.39 -6.69 3.92
CA THR A 10 -2.12 -7.37 4.22
C THR A 10 -1.63 -8.33 3.12
N THR A 11 -2.34 -8.43 1.98
CA THR A 11 -2.03 -9.41 0.94
C THR A 11 -0.88 -8.95 0.05
N GLN A 12 0.32 -9.50 0.30
CA GLN A 12 1.54 -9.16 -0.46
C GLN A 12 1.38 -9.35 -1.97
N SER A 13 0.72 -10.42 -2.42
CA SER A 13 0.60 -10.71 -3.86
C SER A 13 -0.28 -9.67 -4.58
N MET A 14 -1.21 -9.04 -3.87
CA MET A 14 -1.98 -7.91 -4.37
C MET A 14 -1.11 -6.65 -4.42
N THR A 15 -0.28 -6.41 -3.39
CA THR A 15 0.68 -5.30 -3.36
C THR A 15 1.66 -5.37 -4.53
N ALA A 16 2.16 -6.56 -4.87
CA ALA A 16 3.02 -6.76 -6.03
C ALA A 16 2.33 -6.34 -7.34
N LYS A 17 1.08 -6.79 -7.56
CA LYS A 17 0.29 -6.41 -8.74
C LYS A 17 0.01 -4.91 -8.81
N ILE A 18 -0.31 -4.28 -7.67
CA ILE A 18 -0.50 -2.83 -7.57
C ILE A 18 0.79 -2.09 -7.94
N GLY A 19 1.94 -2.55 -7.44
CA GLY A 19 3.25 -1.98 -7.74
C GLY A 19 3.61 -2.10 -9.21
N GLU A 20 3.41 -3.27 -9.82
CA GLU A 20 3.63 -3.49 -11.27
C GLU A 20 2.74 -2.57 -12.11
N ALA A 21 1.44 -2.47 -11.77
CA ALA A 21 0.51 -1.59 -12.47
C ALA A 21 0.93 -0.12 -12.37
N ALA A 22 1.28 0.36 -11.17
CA ALA A 22 1.74 1.72 -10.96
C ALA A 22 3.06 2.03 -11.68
N ALA A 23 4.03 1.11 -11.65
CA ALA A 23 5.31 1.26 -12.32
C ALA A 23 5.15 1.29 -13.85
N SER A 24 4.21 0.52 -14.42
CA SER A 24 4.00 0.44 -15.87
C SER A 24 3.60 1.77 -16.53
N VAL A 25 3.04 2.70 -15.76
CA VAL A 25 2.59 4.02 -16.22
C VAL A 25 3.37 5.19 -15.61
N ALA A 26 4.34 4.91 -14.74
CA ALA A 26 5.16 5.93 -14.11
C ALA A 26 6.10 6.60 -15.13
N SER A 27 6.27 7.91 -15.02
CA SER A 27 7.28 8.63 -15.81
C SER A 27 8.70 8.24 -15.37
N GLY A 28 9.68 8.27 -16.28
CA GLY A 28 11.07 7.88 -16.01
C GLY A 28 11.73 8.43 -14.72
N PRO A 29 11.47 9.67 -14.27
CA PRO A 29 12.02 10.20 -13.01
C PRO A 29 11.15 9.90 -11.77
N THR A 30 10.10 9.07 -11.89
CA THR A 30 9.21 8.69 -10.79
C THR A 30 9.56 7.31 -10.25
N GLU A 31 9.91 7.23 -8.97
CA GLU A 31 10.09 5.98 -8.23
C GLU A 31 8.76 5.56 -7.60
N ILE A 32 8.34 4.32 -7.84
CA ILE A 32 7.17 3.71 -7.21
C ILE A 32 7.63 2.79 -6.09
N VAL A 33 7.10 3.00 -4.88
CA VAL A 33 7.33 2.13 -3.72
C VAL A 33 5.99 1.57 -3.28
N ALA A 34 5.74 0.30 -3.61
CA ALA A 34 4.52 -0.38 -3.21
C ALA A 34 4.71 -1.12 -1.88
N VAL A 35 3.86 -0.85 -0.89
CA VAL A 35 3.91 -1.47 0.44
C VAL A 35 2.53 -1.91 0.89
N ASN A 36 2.49 -2.77 1.90
CA ASN A 36 1.29 -3.05 2.67
C ASN A 36 1.62 -3.20 4.16
N PRO A 37 0.64 -2.99 5.04
CA PRO A 37 0.78 -3.26 6.46
C PRO A 37 1.11 -4.73 6.77
N ALA A 38 1.81 -4.96 7.89
CA ALA A 38 2.05 -6.31 8.41
C ALA A 38 0.82 -6.91 9.10
N ASP A 39 -0.02 -6.05 9.70
CA ASP A 39 -1.24 -6.40 10.43
C ASP A 39 -2.44 -5.66 9.85
N GLY A 40 -3.62 -6.29 9.94
CA GLY A 40 -4.86 -5.80 9.35
C GLY A 40 -5.57 -6.90 8.57
N PRO A 41 -6.70 -6.57 7.91
CA PRO A 41 -7.46 -7.57 7.18
C PRO A 41 -6.74 -7.95 5.86
N PRO A 42 -6.80 -9.23 5.43
CA PRO A 42 -6.21 -9.67 4.16
C PRO A 42 -6.99 -9.18 2.93
N SER A 43 -8.25 -8.80 3.12
CA SER A 43 -9.20 -8.25 2.12
C SER A 43 -10.06 -7.19 2.81
N ILE A 44 -10.60 -6.22 2.06
CA ILE A 44 -11.48 -5.19 2.63
C ILE A 44 -12.87 -5.36 2.01
N GLU A 45 -13.81 -5.90 2.79
CA GLU A 45 -15.11 -6.37 2.32
C GLU A 45 -16.29 -5.78 3.10
N GLY A 46 -16.02 -4.79 3.96
CA GLY A 46 -17.03 -4.02 4.66
C GLY A 46 -16.44 -3.02 5.66
N TYR A 47 -17.34 -2.35 6.39
CA TYR A 47 -16.97 -1.30 7.35
C TYR A 47 -16.02 -1.79 8.45
N PHE A 48 -16.15 -3.05 8.87
CA PHE A 48 -15.25 -3.63 9.85
C PHE A 48 -13.81 -3.63 9.33
N ASP A 49 -13.58 -4.20 8.15
CA ASP A 49 -12.24 -4.28 7.55
C ASP A 49 -11.66 -2.89 7.29
N GLU A 50 -12.47 -1.96 6.81
CA GLU A 50 -12.04 -0.59 6.53
C GLU A 50 -11.50 0.09 7.80
N VAL A 51 -12.22 -0.01 8.92
CA VAL A 51 -11.78 0.56 10.21
C VAL A 51 -10.45 -0.05 10.66
N PHE A 52 -10.27 -1.37 10.50
CA PHE A 52 -9.06 -2.06 10.94
C PHE A 52 -7.88 -1.95 9.95
N ALA A 53 -8.10 -1.52 8.71
CA ALA A 53 -7.02 -1.21 7.77
C ALA A 53 -6.34 0.14 8.07
N ILE A 54 -7.07 1.11 8.62
CA ILE A 54 -6.59 2.49 8.84
C ILE A 54 -5.29 2.57 9.66
N PRO A 55 -5.17 1.91 10.84
CA PRO A 55 -3.94 2.00 11.63
C PRO A 55 -2.71 1.51 10.87
N GLY A 56 -2.86 0.45 10.08
CA GLY A 56 -1.79 -0.10 9.24
C GLY A 56 -1.33 0.89 8.17
N ILE A 57 -2.27 1.55 7.48
CA ILE A 57 -1.95 2.57 6.47
C ILE A 57 -1.14 3.72 7.10
N ILE A 58 -1.59 4.24 8.25
CA ILE A 58 -0.91 5.35 8.94
C ILE A 58 0.51 4.92 9.37
N ALA A 59 0.67 3.69 9.85
CA ALA A 59 1.99 3.17 10.22
C ALA A 59 2.94 3.08 9.00
N GLU A 60 2.46 2.61 7.84
CA GLU A 60 3.27 2.59 6.61
C GLU A 60 3.65 4.00 6.13
N MET A 61 2.75 4.99 6.26
CA MET A 61 3.06 6.40 5.98
C MET A 61 4.19 6.92 6.89
N GLY A 62 4.15 6.58 8.17
CA GLY A 62 5.18 6.99 9.15
C GLY A 62 6.56 6.39 8.84
N LYS A 63 6.62 5.13 8.38
CA LYS A 63 7.88 4.48 7.98
C LYS A 63 8.54 5.16 6.77
N ALA A 64 7.76 5.72 5.86
CA ALA A 64 8.26 6.35 4.64
C ALA A 64 8.81 7.78 4.84
N GLN A 65 8.54 8.41 5.98
CA GLN A 65 9.06 9.73 6.33
C GLN A 65 10.47 9.70 6.95
N ALA A 66 10.99 8.52 7.28
CA ALA A 66 12.30 8.30 7.89
C ALA A 66 13.44 8.15 6.86
#